data_AF-A0A7S3SXY1-F1
#
_entry.id   AF-A0A7S3SXY1-F1
#
_cell.length_a   1.000
_cell.length_b   1.000
_cell.length_c   1.000
_cell.angle_alpha   90.00
_cell.angle_beta   90.00
_cell.angle_gamma   90.00
#
_symmetry.space_group_name_H-M   'P 1'
#
loop_
_entity.id
_entity.type
_entity.pdbx_description
1 polymer ?
#
loop_
_entity_poly.entity_id
_entity_poly.type
_entity_poly.pdbx_seq_one_letter_code
_entity_poly.pdbx_strand_id
1 'polypeptide(L)'
;GVRPILMSRLAPLPQLWLGFVLLGGAFGFGRLEGGSSAQRDFSGCVDREPSCAKWAQKGECDNNPDFMTVSCRASCAECESENCHDGSPHCASWAQQGECEANTDYMFETCRYSCGVCGVNFKKECQRDPNMSPAAVKGTVDAVFQEALVKYAKYAPRVLHREPWILAFDKFLTMQEVEHLMRVGGHNFERSLAGEGVTPVRTSSTSWCNVQSCLEDKKIQEIRERISNLTRVPWKYAEHLQLLKYEEGQFYREHHDQNSPRLSAWGPRLYTFFMYLSDVEEGGETRFTKLNISVAPKKGSAIFWPSVKSDDPYMTEELTYHEACTVKRGVKYSANFWLHMYDFQGALARGCDNSDYYQPGTPLKRKHHSSFGATQ
;
A
#
# COMPACT_ATOMS: atom_id res chain seq x y z
N GLY A 1 -61.45 -33.70 -0.33
CA GLY A 1 -60.95 -34.89 0.39
C GLY A 1 -59.56 -34.58 0.87
N VAL A 2 -59.32 -34.36 2.16
CA VAL A 2 -59.15 -35.39 3.21
C VAL A 2 -57.84 -36.18 3.00
N ARG A 3 -56.72 -35.60 3.46
CA ARG A 3 -55.78 -36.04 4.53
C ARG A 3 -56.01 -37.46 5.15
N PRO A 4 -55.11 -37.99 6.00
CA PRO A 4 -53.72 -38.46 5.84
C PRO A 4 -53.54 -39.83 6.60
N ILE A 5 -52.32 -40.35 6.81
CA ILE A 5 -51.99 -41.24 7.97
C ILE A 5 -50.58 -40.84 8.43
N LEU A 6 -50.44 -40.06 9.52
CA LEU A 6 -50.23 -40.41 10.94
C LEU A 6 -48.85 -41.05 11.22
N MET A 7 -47.93 -40.32 11.88
CA MET A 7 -47.63 -40.32 13.34
C MET A 7 -46.96 -41.61 13.81
N SER A 8 -45.86 -41.58 14.56
CA SER A 8 -45.84 -41.03 15.92
C SER A 8 -44.44 -40.69 16.46
N ARG A 9 -44.44 -39.73 17.39
CA ARG A 9 -43.37 -39.30 18.30
C ARG A 9 -43.16 -40.32 19.42
N LEU A 10 -42.01 -40.31 20.10
CA LEU A 10 -41.84 -39.96 21.53
C LEU A 10 -40.38 -40.18 22.01
N ALA A 11 -39.92 -39.29 22.88
CA ALA A 11 -38.60 -39.20 23.54
C ALA A 11 -38.61 -39.91 24.92
N PRO A 12 -37.73 -39.63 25.93
CA PRO A 12 -36.25 -39.53 26.02
C PRO A 12 -35.63 -40.40 27.18
N LEU A 13 -34.28 -40.47 27.24
CA LEU A 13 -33.34 -40.64 28.41
C LEU A 13 -33.58 -41.70 29.53
N PRO A 14 -32.50 -42.28 30.10
CA PRO A 14 -31.97 -41.72 31.36
C PRO A 14 -30.44 -41.76 31.52
N GLN A 15 -29.95 -40.84 32.37
CA GLN A 15 -28.61 -40.79 32.95
C GLN A 15 -28.36 -41.98 33.89
N LEU A 16 -27.12 -42.48 33.93
CA LEU A 16 -26.58 -43.15 35.11
C LEU A 16 -25.15 -42.66 35.39
N TRP A 17 -25.03 -42.07 36.57
CA TRP A 17 -23.80 -41.78 37.29
C TRP A 17 -23.19 -43.08 37.83
N LEU A 18 -21.87 -43.22 37.79
CA LEU A 18 -21.09 -43.97 38.77
C LEU A 18 -19.72 -43.30 38.91
N GLY A 19 -19.51 -42.68 40.07
CA GLY A 19 -18.22 -42.13 40.48
C GLY A 19 -17.31 -43.22 41.05
N PHE A 20 -16.01 -42.94 41.00
CA PHE A 20 -15.04 -43.45 41.96
C PHE A 20 -14.19 -42.28 42.44
N VAL A 21 -14.10 -42.15 43.77
CA VAL A 21 -13.28 -41.20 44.51
C VAL A 21 -12.21 -42.00 45.26
N LEU A 22 -11.10 -41.33 45.58
CA LEU A 22 -10.05 -41.60 46.60
C LEU A 22 -8.81 -42.34 46.04
N LEU A 23 -7.56 -41.89 46.18
CA LEU A 23 -6.85 -40.91 47.04
C LEU A 23 -5.71 -40.28 46.19
N GLY A 24 -5.21 -39.06 46.36
CA GLY A 24 -4.78 -38.34 47.56
C GLY A 24 -3.36 -37.80 47.27
N GLY A 25 -3.16 -36.48 47.35
CA GLY A 25 -1.85 -35.87 47.09
C GLY A 25 -1.94 -34.36 46.91
N ALA A 26 -1.99 -33.64 48.03
CA ALA A 26 -1.91 -32.18 48.09
C ALA A 26 -0.53 -31.70 47.65
N PHE A 27 -0.43 -30.73 46.75
CA PHE A 27 0.63 -29.70 46.75
C PHE A 27 0.22 -28.49 45.90
N GLY A 28 0.14 -27.34 46.58
CA GLY A 28 0.57 -26.03 46.08
C GLY A 28 -0.16 -25.39 44.89
N PHE A 29 -1.04 -24.43 45.19
CA PHE A 29 -1.25 -23.27 44.32
C PHE A 29 0.10 -22.54 44.16
N GLY A 30 0.72 -22.67 42.99
CA GLY A 30 1.93 -21.96 42.59
C GLY A 30 1.60 -20.95 41.49
N ARG A 31 1.76 -19.67 41.82
CA ARG A 31 1.81 -18.50 40.93
C ARG A 31 2.53 -18.81 39.60
N LEU A 32 1.87 -18.48 38.48
CA LEU A 32 2.55 -18.27 37.21
C LEU A 32 3.17 -16.86 37.22
N GLU A 33 4.47 -16.78 37.47
CA GLU A 33 5.31 -15.63 37.14
C GLU A 33 6.63 -16.14 36.55
N GLY A 34 7.09 -15.47 35.48
CA GLY A 34 8.51 -15.45 35.11
C GLY A 34 8.83 -16.13 33.79
N GLY A 35 9.23 -15.33 32.80
CA GLY A 35 9.63 -15.79 31.48
C GLY A 35 10.85 -16.70 31.49
N SER A 36 10.87 -17.57 30.49
CA SER A 36 12.08 -18.21 29.97
C SER A 36 11.91 -18.24 28.46
N SER A 37 12.77 -17.51 27.75
CA SER A 37 13.03 -17.76 26.34
C SER A 37 13.61 -19.17 26.23
N ALA A 38 12.77 -20.17 26.00
CA ALA A 38 13.24 -21.46 25.54
C ALA A 38 13.99 -21.20 24.22
N GLN A 39 15.30 -21.40 24.25
CA GLN A 39 16.17 -21.22 23.10
C GLN A 39 15.68 -22.19 22.02
N ARG A 40 15.08 -21.66 20.94
CA ARG A 40 14.50 -22.49 19.89
C ARG A 40 15.61 -23.31 19.24
N ASP A 41 15.44 -24.62 19.22
CA ASP A 41 16.40 -25.57 18.67
C ASP A 41 16.12 -25.79 17.18
N PHE A 42 16.94 -25.17 16.33
CA PHE A 42 16.87 -25.29 14.87
C PHE A 42 17.75 -26.43 14.31
N SER A 43 18.34 -27.28 15.18
CA SER A 43 19.33 -28.30 14.79
C SER A 43 18.82 -29.37 13.82
N GLY A 44 17.49 -29.50 13.66
CA GLY A 44 16.85 -30.48 12.77
C GLY A 44 16.60 -30.02 11.33
N CYS A 45 16.77 -28.72 11.02
CA CYS A 45 16.47 -28.14 9.72
C CYS A 45 17.69 -27.49 9.08
N VAL A 46 18.43 -28.27 8.29
CA VAL A 46 19.64 -27.82 7.61
C VAL A 46 19.60 -28.16 6.13
N ASP A 47 20.18 -27.27 5.33
CA ASP A 47 20.54 -27.56 3.96
C ASP A 47 21.81 -28.40 3.93
N ARG A 48 21.77 -29.51 3.19
CA ARG A 48 22.89 -30.44 3.02
C ARG A 48 23.81 -30.04 1.87
N GLU A 49 23.33 -29.18 0.99
CA GLU A 49 24.09 -28.70 -0.18
C GLU A 49 24.33 -27.19 -0.10
N PRO A 50 25.57 -26.71 -0.35
CA PRO A 50 25.88 -25.28 -0.37
C PRO A 50 25.07 -24.47 -1.39
N SER A 51 24.51 -25.14 -2.42
CA SER A 51 23.73 -24.49 -3.48
C SER A 51 22.21 -24.48 -3.23
N CYS A 52 21.72 -25.02 -2.10
CA CYS A 52 20.30 -25.13 -1.81
C CYS A 52 19.54 -23.80 -1.94
N ALA A 53 20.06 -22.71 -1.36
CA ALA A 53 19.42 -21.40 -1.46
C ALA A 53 19.32 -20.89 -2.91
N LYS A 54 20.33 -21.20 -3.73
CA LYS A 54 20.36 -20.81 -5.16
C LYS A 54 19.40 -21.64 -5.99
N TRP A 55 19.26 -22.92 -5.69
CA TRP A 55 18.32 -23.82 -6.36
C TRP A 55 16.87 -23.52 -5.96
N ALA A 56 16.61 -23.27 -4.68
CA ALA A 56 15.32 -22.82 -4.19
C ALA A 56 14.89 -21.50 -4.88
N GLN A 57 15.79 -20.51 -4.97
CA GLN A 57 15.53 -19.26 -5.72
C GLN A 57 15.22 -19.48 -7.21
N LYS A 58 15.65 -20.60 -7.80
CA LYS A 58 15.35 -20.95 -9.19
C LYS A 58 14.07 -21.79 -9.35
N GLY A 59 13.31 -21.98 -8.28
CA GLY A 59 12.08 -22.77 -8.28
C GLY A 59 12.31 -24.29 -8.25
N GLU A 60 13.50 -24.76 -7.87
CA GLU A 60 13.77 -26.21 -7.80
C GLU A 60 12.96 -26.92 -6.72
N CYS A 61 12.47 -26.19 -5.70
CA CYS A 61 11.59 -26.77 -4.68
C CYS A 61 10.30 -27.34 -5.30
N ASP A 62 9.78 -26.69 -6.35
CA ASP A 62 8.60 -27.16 -7.09
C ASP A 62 8.98 -28.06 -8.28
N ASN A 63 10.08 -27.73 -8.97
CA ASN A 63 10.49 -28.43 -10.20
C ASN A 63 11.26 -29.74 -9.93
N ASN A 64 11.84 -29.90 -8.75
CA ASN A 64 12.62 -31.06 -8.33
C ASN A 64 12.41 -31.39 -6.83
N PRO A 65 11.15 -31.64 -6.42
CA PRO A 65 10.78 -31.75 -5.02
C PRO A 65 11.45 -32.94 -4.32
N ASP A 66 11.64 -34.07 -5.03
CA ASP A 66 12.24 -35.29 -4.46
C ASP A 66 13.67 -35.06 -3.95
N PHE A 67 14.46 -34.28 -4.69
CA PHE A 67 15.81 -33.91 -4.27
C PHE A 67 15.80 -32.78 -3.24
N MET A 68 14.98 -31.76 -3.48
CA MET A 68 15.00 -30.51 -2.73
C MET A 68 14.40 -30.65 -1.33
N THR A 69 13.33 -31.42 -1.15
CA THR A 69 12.73 -31.68 0.18
C THR A 69 13.54 -32.64 1.05
N VAL A 70 14.60 -33.25 0.52
CA VAL A 70 15.53 -34.10 1.29
C VAL A 70 16.85 -33.39 1.55
N SER A 71 17.39 -32.72 0.53
CA SER A 71 18.71 -32.09 0.58
C SER A 71 18.68 -30.61 0.94
N CYS A 72 17.56 -29.92 0.72
CA CYS A 72 17.41 -28.47 0.80
C CYS A 72 16.20 -28.03 1.62
N ARG A 73 15.90 -28.77 2.68
CA ARG A 73 14.71 -28.61 3.53
C ARG A 73 14.56 -27.20 4.10
N ALA A 74 15.66 -26.61 4.56
CA ALA A 74 15.64 -25.26 5.11
C ALA A 74 15.40 -24.21 4.01
N SER A 75 16.07 -24.35 2.86
CA SER A 75 15.88 -23.48 1.71
C SER A 75 14.49 -23.58 1.07
N CYS A 76 13.82 -24.74 1.17
CA CYS A 76 12.47 -24.95 0.64
C CYS A 76 11.34 -24.73 1.66
N ALA A 77 11.63 -24.13 2.81
CA ALA A 77 10.63 -23.85 3.85
C ALA A 77 9.92 -25.09 4.43
N GLU A 78 10.52 -26.27 4.34
CA GLU A 78 9.95 -27.53 4.88
C GLU A 78 10.06 -27.62 6.42
N CYS A 79 10.86 -26.74 7.02
CA CYS A 79 11.04 -26.62 8.45
C CYS A 79 11.65 -25.27 8.82
N GLU A 80 11.46 -24.84 10.08
CA GLU A 80 12.11 -23.64 10.61
C GLU A 80 13.62 -23.87 10.76
N SER A 81 14.41 -22.93 10.26
CA SER A 81 15.87 -22.91 10.35
C SER A 81 16.35 -21.59 10.94
N GLU A 82 17.64 -21.51 11.28
CA GLU A 82 18.26 -20.26 11.76
C GLU A 82 18.01 -19.07 10.81
N ASN A 83 17.96 -19.34 9.50
CA ASN A 83 17.77 -18.31 8.46
C ASN A 83 16.33 -18.15 7.96
N CYS A 84 15.42 -19.06 8.34
CA CYS A 84 14.00 -18.89 8.12
C CYS A 84 13.20 -19.51 9.26
N HIS A 85 12.76 -18.67 10.18
CA HIS A 85 11.93 -19.02 11.31
C HIS A 85 10.98 -17.87 11.60
N ASP A 86 9.95 -18.15 12.39
CA ASP A 86 9.03 -17.11 12.84
C ASP A 86 9.61 -16.37 14.05
N GLY A 87 9.45 -15.07 14.16
CA GLY A 87 9.93 -14.27 15.30
C GLY A 87 8.95 -14.26 16.47
N SER A 88 7.68 -14.58 16.20
CA SER A 88 6.59 -14.58 17.19
C SER A 88 5.93 -15.95 17.30
N PRO A 89 5.56 -16.41 18.50
CA PRO A 89 4.79 -17.64 18.69
C PRO A 89 3.38 -17.58 18.07
N HIS A 90 2.91 -16.39 17.70
CA HIS A 90 1.59 -16.19 17.10
C HIS A 90 1.61 -16.20 15.57
N CYS A 91 2.78 -16.28 14.94
CA CYS A 91 2.91 -16.18 13.48
C CYS A 91 2.02 -17.16 12.72
N ALA A 92 1.93 -18.43 13.14
CA ALA A 92 1.08 -19.42 12.49
C ALA A 92 -0.42 -19.05 12.58
N SER A 93 -0.83 -18.51 13.73
CA SER A 93 -2.22 -18.09 13.96
C SER A 93 -2.56 -16.83 13.16
N TRP A 94 -1.63 -15.88 13.10
CA TRP A 94 -1.77 -14.66 12.30
C TRP A 94 -1.81 -14.98 10.80
N ALA A 95 -0.91 -15.85 10.32
CA ALA A 95 -0.92 -16.31 8.94
C ALA A 95 -2.25 -16.98 8.56
N GLN A 96 -2.78 -17.86 9.43
CA GLN A 96 -4.09 -18.47 9.22
C GLN A 96 -5.25 -17.46 9.20
N GLN A 97 -5.08 -16.30 9.86
CA GLN A 97 -6.05 -15.21 9.88
C GLN A 97 -5.91 -14.26 8.68
N GLY A 98 -4.98 -14.51 7.75
CA GLY A 98 -4.74 -13.68 6.57
C GLY A 98 -3.86 -12.46 6.84
N GLU A 99 -3.10 -12.44 7.94
CA GLU A 99 -2.20 -11.33 8.26
C GLU A 99 -1.02 -11.26 7.30
N CYS A 100 -0.64 -12.35 6.61
CA CYS A 100 0.40 -12.33 5.59
C CYS A 100 0.05 -11.38 4.42
N GLU A 101 -1.25 -11.23 4.12
CA GLU A 101 -1.78 -10.30 3.13
C GLU A 101 -2.20 -8.96 3.73
N ALA A 102 -2.70 -8.93 4.98
CA ALA A 102 -3.21 -7.72 5.62
C ALA A 102 -2.14 -6.87 6.31
N ASN A 103 -1.06 -7.48 6.76
CA ASN A 103 0.05 -6.87 7.51
C ASN A 103 1.40 -7.40 7.01
N THR A 104 1.55 -7.33 5.69
CA THR A 104 2.63 -7.96 4.93
C THR A 104 4.02 -7.63 5.44
N ASP A 105 4.34 -6.37 5.71
CA ASP A 105 5.70 -5.95 6.12
C ASP A 105 6.14 -6.61 7.43
N TYR A 106 5.28 -6.54 8.45
CA TYR A 106 5.56 -7.15 9.75
C TYR A 106 5.61 -8.67 9.64
N MET A 107 4.68 -9.25 8.90
CA MET A 107 4.57 -10.70 8.74
C MET A 107 5.69 -11.28 7.87
N PHE A 108 6.23 -10.55 6.91
CA PHE A 108 7.34 -10.98 6.06
C PHE A 108 8.71 -10.67 6.67
N GLU A 109 8.80 -9.78 7.65
CA GLU A 109 10.01 -9.62 8.46
C GLU A 109 10.03 -10.61 9.63
N THR A 110 8.91 -10.70 10.35
CA THR A 110 8.80 -11.46 11.60
C THR A 110 8.33 -12.89 11.33
N CYS A 111 7.32 -13.13 10.50
CA CYS A 111 6.64 -14.42 10.35
C CYS A 111 6.95 -15.13 9.02
N ARG A 112 8.23 -15.08 8.62
CA ARG A 112 8.71 -15.52 7.30
C ARG A 112 8.38 -16.98 6.98
N TYR A 113 8.44 -17.82 8.00
CA TYR A 113 8.16 -19.24 7.86
C TYR A 113 6.65 -19.47 7.75
N SER A 114 5.86 -18.93 8.67
CA SER A 114 4.39 -19.06 8.64
C SER A 114 3.75 -18.45 7.39
N CYS A 115 4.35 -17.40 6.81
CA CYS A 115 3.88 -16.82 5.55
C CYS A 115 4.47 -17.48 4.29
N GLY A 116 5.32 -18.50 4.43
CA GLY A 116 5.88 -19.22 3.29
C GLY A 116 6.84 -18.41 2.42
N VAL A 117 7.48 -17.36 2.97
CA VAL A 117 8.38 -16.45 2.23
C VAL A 117 9.87 -16.71 2.53
N CYS A 118 10.20 -17.91 3.00
CA CYS A 118 11.59 -18.35 3.15
C CYS A 118 12.32 -18.30 1.79
N GLY A 119 13.50 -17.67 1.74
CA GLY A 119 14.30 -17.58 0.51
C GLY A 119 13.92 -16.43 -0.43
N VAL A 120 12.80 -15.72 -0.19
CA VAL A 120 12.50 -14.47 -0.87
C VAL A 120 13.47 -13.40 -0.39
N ASN A 121 14.26 -12.87 -1.33
CA ASN A 121 15.10 -11.71 -1.10
C ASN A 121 14.40 -10.50 -1.71
N PHE A 122 13.47 -9.91 -0.96
CA PHE A 122 12.66 -8.76 -1.38
C PHE A 122 13.53 -7.62 -1.96
N LYS A 123 14.76 -7.44 -1.45
CA LYS A 123 15.74 -6.46 -1.96
C LYS A 123 16.28 -6.76 -3.36
N LYS A 124 16.32 -8.02 -3.80
CA LYS A 124 16.78 -8.43 -5.14
C LYS A 124 15.63 -8.36 -6.15
N GLU A 125 14.41 -8.68 -5.75
CA GLU A 125 13.22 -8.66 -6.61
C GLU A 125 12.69 -7.23 -6.85
N CYS A 126 13.00 -6.32 -5.93
CA CYS A 126 12.68 -4.89 -6.03
C CYS A 126 13.79 -4.04 -6.67
N GLN A 127 14.77 -4.67 -7.33
CA GLN A 127 15.70 -3.93 -8.18
C GLN A 127 14.97 -3.47 -9.45
N ARG A 128 15.10 -2.18 -9.76
CA ARG A 128 14.64 -1.63 -11.04
C ARG A 128 15.49 -2.25 -12.16
N ASP A 129 14.84 -2.68 -13.24
CA ASP A 129 15.55 -3.07 -14.46
C ASP A 129 16.45 -1.91 -14.93
N PRO A 130 17.78 -2.10 -15.01
CA PRO A 130 18.70 -1.04 -15.41
C PRO A 130 18.47 -0.55 -16.85
N ASN A 131 17.80 -1.34 -17.69
CA ASN A 131 17.47 -0.98 -19.08
C ASN A 131 16.12 -0.27 -19.23
N MET A 132 15.33 -0.16 -18.15
CA MET A 132 14.05 0.51 -18.21
C MET A 132 14.26 2.02 -18.47
N SER A 133 13.60 2.54 -19.49
CA SER A 133 13.64 3.97 -19.81
C SER A 133 12.76 4.76 -18.83
N PRO A 134 13.23 5.89 -18.27
CA PRO A 134 12.40 6.73 -17.42
C PRO A 134 11.30 7.42 -18.23
N ALA A 135 10.14 7.62 -17.62
CA ALA A 135 9.04 8.36 -18.23
C ALA A 135 9.32 9.87 -18.40
N ALA A 136 10.31 10.40 -17.67
CA ALA A 136 10.75 11.79 -17.80
C ALA A 136 12.27 11.91 -17.75
N VAL A 137 12.80 12.75 -18.63
CA VAL A 137 14.18 13.26 -18.60
C VAL A 137 14.14 14.79 -18.53
N LYS A 138 15.30 15.44 -18.45
CA LYS A 138 15.39 16.91 -18.43
C LYS A 138 14.55 17.54 -19.54
N GLY A 139 13.67 18.47 -19.15
CA GLY A 139 12.75 19.19 -20.05
C GLY A 139 11.47 18.42 -20.43
N THR A 140 11.33 17.15 -20.07
CA THR A 140 10.09 16.38 -20.35
C THR A 140 8.90 16.96 -19.61
N VAL A 141 9.08 17.40 -18.35
CA VAL A 141 8.01 17.98 -17.53
C VAL A 141 7.42 19.21 -18.22
N ASP A 142 8.25 20.20 -18.59
CA ASP A 142 7.76 21.39 -19.31
C ASP A 142 7.03 21.03 -20.61
N ALA A 143 7.56 20.09 -21.39
CA ALA A 143 6.96 19.67 -22.64
C ALA A 143 5.57 19.03 -22.44
N VAL A 144 5.39 18.22 -21.39
CA VAL A 144 4.09 17.62 -21.03
C VAL A 144 3.06 18.72 -20.70
N PHE A 145 3.44 19.69 -19.86
CA PHE A 145 2.54 20.76 -19.46
C PHE A 145 2.19 21.71 -20.61
N GLN A 146 3.16 22.06 -21.46
CA GLN A 146 2.92 22.86 -22.66
C GLN A 146 1.99 22.14 -23.65
N GLU A 147 2.21 20.84 -23.86
CA GLU A 147 1.35 20.04 -24.72
C GLU A 147 -0.08 19.91 -24.17
N ALA A 148 -0.21 19.77 -22.85
CA ALA A 148 -1.51 19.71 -22.18
C ALA A 148 -2.38 20.94 -22.48
N LEU A 149 -1.79 22.13 -22.54
CA LEU A 149 -2.51 23.36 -22.90
C LEU A 149 -3.11 23.33 -24.31
N VAL A 150 -2.41 22.69 -25.27
CA VAL A 150 -2.78 22.71 -26.68
C VAL A 150 -3.66 21.52 -27.04
N LYS A 151 -3.18 20.29 -26.78
CA LYS A 151 -3.88 19.06 -27.21
C LYS A 151 -5.15 18.78 -26.41
N TYR A 152 -5.25 19.33 -25.20
CA TYR A 152 -6.35 19.07 -24.28
C TYR A 152 -7.23 20.31 -24.04
N ALA A 153 -7.23 21.24 -24.99
CA ALA A 153 -8.05 22.47 -24.95
C ALA A 153 -9.55 22.21 -24.68
N LYS A 154 -10.08 21.05 -25.12
CA LYS A 154 -11.47 20.63 -24.86
C LYS A 154 -11.83 20.54 -23.36
N TYR A 155 -10.84 20.36 -22.48
CA TYR A 155 -11.01 20.31 -21.04
C TYR A 155 -10.82 21.67 -20.35
N ALA A 156 -10.72 22.75 -21.13
CA ALA A 156 -10.53 24.12 -20.67
C ALA A 156 -9.35 24.27 -19.68
N PRO A 157 -8.11 23.97 -20.12
CA PRO A 157 -6.94 24.12 -19.28
C PRO A 157 -6.66 25.59 -18.95
N ARG A 158 -6.26 25.85 -17.70
CA ARG A 158 -5.88 27.17 -17.18
C ARG A 158 -4.55 27.07 -16.47
N VAL A 159 -3.63 27.95 -16.82
CA VAL A 159 -2.35 28.09 -16.13
C VAL A 159 -2.58 28.84 -14.82
N LEU A 160 -2.34 28.19 -13.69
CA LEU A 160 -2.31 28.81 -12.37
C LEU A 160 -0.89 29.26 -12.00
N HIS A 161 0.11 28.50 -12.44
CA HIS A 161 1.53 28.81 -12.26
C HIS A 161 2.37 28.20 -13.38
N ARG A 162 3.53 28.80 -13.67
CA ARG A 162 4.47 28.32 -14.71
C ARG A 162 5.75 27.71 -14.16
N GLU A 163 6.26 28.18 -13.03
CA GLU A 163 7.57 27.76 -12.49
C GLU A 163 7.50 27.55 -10.97
N PRO A 164 6.93 26.43 -10.48
CA PRO A 164 6.59 25.22 -11.24
C PRO A 164 5.22 25.27 -11.90
N TRP A 165 4.96 24.33 -12.82
CA TRP A 165 3.66 24.23 -13.46
C TRP A 165 2.56 23.86 -12.47
N ILE A 166 1.47 24.62 -12.49
CA ILE A 166 0.19 24.22 -11.91
C ILE A 166 -0.88 24.51 -12.96
N LEU A 167 -1.53 23.47 -13.45
CA LEU A 167 -2.66 23.59 -14.37
C LEU A 167 -3.96 23.21 -13.68
N ALA A 168 -5.02 23.95 -13.97
CA ALA A 168 -6.39 23.57 -13.67
C ALA A 168 -7.11 23.18 -14.97
N PHE A 169 -8.07 22.27 -14.87
CA PHE A 169 -8.99 21.89 -15.94
C PHE A 169 -10.41 22.06 -15.42
N ASP A 170 -11.18 22.96 -15.99
CA ASP A 170 -12.52 23.30 -15.47
C ASP A 170 -13.56 22.20 -15.73
N LYS A 171 -13.32 21.33 -16.72
CA LYS A 171 -14.29 20.33 -17.20
C LYS A 171 -13.61 19.01 -17.58
N PHE A 172 -12.76 18.47 -16.69
CA PHE A 172 -11.99 17.26 -17.00
C PHE A 172 -12.85 15.98 -16.98
N LEU A 173 -13.76 15.88 -16.00
CA LEU A 173 -14.69 14.77 -15.86
C LEU A 173 -16.12 15.22 -16.20
N THR A 174 -16.85 14.36 -16.88
CA THR A 174 -18.30 14.49 -17.01
C THR A 174 -18.99 14.14 -15.68
N MET A 175 -20.22 14.61 -15.46
CA MET A 175 -20.96 14.27 -14.24
C MET A 175 -21.22 12.76 -14.11
N GLN A 176 -21.46 12.08 -15.24
CA GLN A 176 -21.60 10.63 -15.30
C GLN A 176 -20.30 9.91 -14.87
N GLU A 177 -19.14 10.43 -15.30
CA GLU A 177 -17.84 9.89 -14.86
C GLU A 177 -17.61 10.09 -13.36
N VAL A 178 -18.00 11.24 -12.82
CA VAL A 178 -17.91 11.51 -11.37
C VAL A 178 -18.77 10.54 -10.56
N GLU A 179 -20.02 10.35 -10.97
CA GLU A 179 -20.94 9.41 -10.30
C GLU A 179 -20.44 7.96 -10.41
N HIS A 180 -19.90 7.58 -11.57
CA HIS A 180 -19.35 6.24 -11.78
C HIS A 180 -18.09 6.00 -10.95
N LEU A 181 -17.19 6.98 -10.88
CA LEU A 181 -16.01 6.95 -10.01
C LEU A 181 -16.41 6.73 -8.55
N MET A 182 -17.38 7.49 -8.06
CA MET A 182 -17.87 7.37 -6.68
C MET A 182 -18.49 6.00 -6.42
N ARG A 183 -19.27 5.47 -7.37
CA ARG A 183 -19.94 4.17 -7.24
C ARG A 183 -18.95 2.99 -7.22
N VAL A 184 -17.94 3.01 -8.08
CA VAL A 184 -17.01 1.89 -8.27
C VAL A 184 -15.76 2.01 -7.39
N GLY A 185 -15.17 3.20 -7.35
CA GLY A 185 -13.96 3.47 -6.59
C GLY A 185 -14.20 3.83 -5.12
N GLY A 186 -15.44 4.18 -4.73
CA GLY A 186 -15.80 4.60 -3.37
C GLY A 186 -16.43 3.49 -2.54
N HIS A 187 -16.09 2.22 -2.80
CA HIS A 187 -16.75 1.06 -2.22
C HIS A 187 -16.41 0.83 -0.74
N ASN A 188 -15.28 1.34 -0.25
CA ASN A 188 -14.89 1.22 1.16
C ASN A 188 -14.03 2.42 1.60
N PHE A 189 -14.60 3.34 2.39
CA PHE A 189 -13.87 4.49 2.90
C PHE A 189 -13.37 4.23 4.32
N GLU A 190 -12.06 4.16 4.47
CA GLU A 190 -11.37 3.94 5.73
C GLU A 190 -10.54 5.15 6.13
N ARG A 191 -10.07 5.19 7.38
CA ARG A 191 -9.28 6.33 7.86
C ARG A 191 -7.99 6.49 7.05
N SER A 192 -7.76 7.67 6.48
CA SER A 192 -6.55 7.90 5.66
C SER A 192 -5.27 7.87 6.50
N LEU A 193 -4.21 7.28 5.93
CA LEU A 193 -2.85 7.32 6.47
C LEU A 193 -2.09 8.54 5.93
N ALA A 194 -1.11 9.04 6.67
CA ALA A 194 -0.13 10.03 6.23
C ALA A 194 1.27 9.56 6.68
N GLY A 195 2.15 9.29 5.72
CA GLY A 195 3.41 8.59 5.99
C GLY A 195 3.14 7.16 6.48
N GLU A 196 3.72 6.81 7.63
CA GLU A 196 3.69 5.45 8.22
C GLU A 196 2.40 5.12 9.00
N GLY A 197 1.36 5.97 9.01
CA GLY A 197 0.13 5.63 9.75
C GLY A 197 -0.98 6.69 9.80
N VAL A 198 -2.02 6.43 10.63
CA VAL A 198 -3.07 7.41 10.94
C VAL A 198 -2.46 8.53 11.79
N THR A 199 -2.60 9.78 11.36
CA THR A 199 -2.01 10.93 12.06
C THR A 199 -3.02 12.06 12.27
N PRO A 200 -2.81 12.96 13.25
CA PRO A 200 -3.67 14.12 13.41
C PRO A 200 -3.50 15.16 12.29
N VAL A 201 -2.48 15.02 11.44
CA VAL A 201 -2.21 15.95 10.34
C VAL A 201 -3.05 15.66 9.10
N ARG A 202 -3.59 14.43 8.96
CA ARG A 202 -4.51 14.05 7.90
C ARG A 202 -5.76 13.44 8.50
N THR A 203 -6.88 14.12 8.31
CA THR A 203 -8.14 13.74 8.92
C THR A 203 -9.22 13.34 7.93
N SER A 204 -8.85 12.92 6.72
CA SER A 204 -9.77 12.36 5.71
C SER A 204 -10.06 10.87 5.89
N SER A 205 -10.96 10.36 5.06
CA SER A 205 -11.08 8.94 4.74
C SER A 205 -10.71 8.67 3.28
N THR A 206 -10.19 7.48 3.00
CA THR A 206 -9.71 7.05 1.69
C THR A 206 -10.37 5.75 1.25
N SER A 207 -10.63 5.61 -0.04
CA SER A 207 -10.91 4.34 -0.71
C SER A 207 -9.93 4.14 -1.86
N TRP A 208 -9.49 2.92 -2.10
CA TRP A 208 -8.52 2.62 -3.16
C TRP A 208 -9.17 1.80 -4.27
N CYS A 209 -8.91 2.17 -5.52
CA CYS A 209 -9.31 1.38 -6.68
C CYS A 209 -8.28 0.25 -6.94
N ASN A 210 -8.16 -0.67 -5.99
CA ASN A 210 -7.24 -1.82 -6.00
C ASN A 210 -7.96 -3.18 -6.06
N VAL A 211 -9.30 -3.19 -6.03
CA VAL A 211 -10.12 -4.39 -6.20
C VAL A 211 -10.42 -4.67 -7.67
N GLN A 212 -10.59 -5.95 -8.04
CA GLN A 212 -10.80 -6.38 -9.43
C GLN A 212 -11.96 -5.63 -10.11
N SER A 213 -13.08 -5.47 -9.41
CA SER A 213 -14.27 -4.78 -9.92
C SER A 213 -14.00 -3.31 -10.28
N CYS A 214 -12.99 -2.68 -9.69
CA CYS A 214 -12.57 -1.32 -10.01
C CYS A 214 -11.46 -1.29 -11.06
N LEU A 215 -10.50 -2.23 -11.01
CA LEU A 215 -9.39 -2.32 -11.96
C LEU A 215 -9.84 -2.69 -13.38
N GLU A 216 -10.84 -3.55 -13.50
CA GLU A 216 -11.41 -4.01 -14.77
C GLU A 216 -12.55 -3.15 -15.29
N ASP A 217 -13.01 -2.16 -14.50
CA ASP A 217 -14.12 -1.31 -14.92
C ASP A 217 -13.71 -0.43 -16.11
N LYS A 218 -14.44 -0.61 -17.21
CA LYS A 218 -14.16 0.08 -18.48
C LYS A 218 -14.11 1.60 -18.35
N LYS A 219 -14.99 2.20 -17.54
CA LYS A 219 -15.03 3.67 -17.40
C LYS A 219 -13.84 4.16 -16.59
N ILE A 220 -13.43 3.41 -15.56
CA ILE A 220 -12.21 3.70 -14.81
C ILE A 220 -10.97 3.62 -15.72
N GLN A 221 -10.89 2.59 -16.58
CA GLN A 221 -9.81 2.44 -17.55
C GLN A 221 -9.76 3.61 -18.54
N GLU A 222 -10.90 4.02 -19.10
CA GLU A 222 -10.98 5.19 -20.00
C GLU A 222 -10.48 6.49 -19.33
N ILE A 223 -10.76 6.69 -18.04
CA ILE A 223 -10.26 7.85 -17.28
C ILE A 223 -8.75 7.74 -17.04
N ARG A 224 -8.24 6.56 -16.65
CA ARG A 224 -6.81 6.32 -16.48
C ARG A 224 -6.04 6.56 -17.77
N GLU A 225 -6.51 6.01 -18.89
CA GLU A 225 -5.92 6.20 -20.21
C GLU A 225 -5.93 7.67 -20.65
N ARG A 226 -7.00 8.41 -20.37
CA ARG A 226 -7.05 9.85 -20.61
C ARG A 226 -5.95 10.59 -19.85
N ILE A 227 -5.75 10.28 -18.57
CA ILE A 227 -4.68 10.89 -17.77
C ILE A 227 -3.31 10.45 -18.28
N SER A 228 -3.11 9.17 -18.59
CA SER A 228 -1.85 8.65 -19.13
C SER A 228 -1.47 9.28 -20.47
N ASN A 229 -2.43 9.48 -21.37
CA ASN A 229 -2.19 10.16 -22.63
C ASN A 229 -1.85 11.64 -22.43
N LEU A 230 -2.42 12.28 -21.40
CA LEU A 230 -2.16 13.68 -21.07
C LEU A 230 -0.78 13.87 -20.46
N THR A 231 -0.41 13.02 -19.51
CA THR A 231 0.87 13.08 -18.78
C THR A 231 2.03 12.45 -19.54
N ARG A 232 1.73 11.68 -20.60
CA ARG A 232 2.66 10.81 -21.33
C ARG A 232 3.30 9.73 -20.45
N VAL A 233 2.64 9.38 -19.35
CA VAL A 233 3.08 8.33 -18.43
C VAL A 233 2.08 7.17 -18.47
N PRO A 234 2.50 5.95 -18.83
CA PRO A 234 1.62 4.79 -18.86
C PRO A 234 0.94 4.55 -17.52
N TRP A 235 -0.32 4.06 -17.52
CA TRP A 235 -1.05 3.83 -16.26
C TRP A 235 -0.36 2.79 -15.37
N LYS A 236 0.43 1.88 -15.96
CA LYS A 236 1.26 0.91 -15.22
C LYS A 236 2.27 1.60 -14.29
N TYR A 237 2.62 2.86 -14.55
CA TYR A 237 3.55 3.62 -13.73
C TYR A 237 2.83 4.39 -12.63
N ALA A 238 1.50 4.28 -12.54
CA ALA A 238 0.71 4.99 -11.57
C ALA A 238 0.32 4.10 -10.38
N GLU A 239 0.13 4.74 -9.23
CA GLU A 239 -0.53 4.11 -8.09
C GLU A 239 -2.00 3.84 -8.41
N HIS A 240 -2.65 3.00 -7.62
CA HIS A 240 -4.10 2.84 -7.73
C HIS A 240 -4.80 4.18 -7.47
N LEU A 241 -5.91 4.41 -8.18
CA LEU A 241 -6.68 5.63 -8.00
C LEU A 241 -7.16 5.73 -6.55
N GLN A 242 -6.85 6.83 -5.88
CA GLN A 242 -7.17 7.07 -4.48
C GLN A 242 -8.38 7.98 -4.38
N LEU A 243 -9.55 7.50 -3.97
CA LEU A 243 -10.69 8.35 -3.65
C LEU A 243 -10.57 8.85 -2.21
N LEU A 244 -10.98 10.09 -2.00
CA LEU A 244 -10.83 10.82 -0.76
C LEU A 244 -12.16 11.44 -0.36
N LYS A 245 -12.49 11.34 0.93
CA LYS A 245 -13.65 11.97 1.57
C LYS A 245 -13.18 12.85 2.73
N TYR A 246 -13.64 14.09 2.76
CA TYR A 246 -13.49 15.01 3.90
C TYR A 246 -14.87 15.49 4.32
N GLU A 247 -15.23 15.22 5.57
CA GLU A 247 -16.38 15.79 6.25
C GLU A 247 -16.06 17.17 6.83
N GLU A 248 -17.08 17.89 7.31
CA GLU A 248 -16.89 19.17 7.99
C GLU A 248 -15.88 19.05 9.14
N GLY A 249 -14.96 20.01 9.23
CA GLY A 249 -13.85 20.02 10.17
C GLY A 249 -12.63 19.21 9.73
N GLN A 250 -12.72 18.34 8.71
CA GLN A 250 -11.59 17.53 8.25
C GLN A 250 -10.67 18.30 7.29
N PHE A 251 -9.38 17.92 7.28
CA PHE A 251 -8.30 18.59 6.54
C PHE A 251 -7.14 17.62 6.24
N TYR A 252 -6.18 18.08 5.46
CA TYR A 252 -4.85 17.48 5.38
C TYR A 252 -3.83 18.61 5.36
N ARG A 253 -3.01 18.73 6.40
CA ARG A 253 -1.98 19.78 6.55
C ARG A 253 -0.91 19.72 5.47
N GLU A 254 -0.13 20.79 5.39
CA GLU A 254 1.00 20.94 4.46
C GLU A 254 1.84 19.66 4.34
N HIS A 255 1.94 19.15 3.12
CA HIS A 255 2.74 17.99 2.75
C HIS A 255 3.26 18.14 1.32
N HIS A 256 4.14 17.23 0.93
CA HIS A 256 4.56 17.06 -0.45
C HIS A 256 4.17 15.66 -0.92
N ASP A 257 3.77 15.54 -2.18
CA ASP A 257 3.36 14.29 -2.78
C ASP A 257 4.51 13.36 -3.15
N GLN A 258 5.76 13.69 -2.80
CA GLN A 258 6.87 12.82 -3.18
C GLN A 258 6.83 11.53 -2.38
N ASN A 259 7.16 10.43 -3.05
CA ASN A 259 7.41 9.18 -2.35
C ASN A 259 8.79 9.20 -1.69
N SER A 260 8.89 8.46 -0.58
CA SER A 260 10.14 8.19 0.09
C SER A 260 10.28 6.67 0.24
N PRO A 261 11.37 6.05 -0.23
CA PRO A 261 12.52 6.67 -0.89
C PRO A 261 12.28 6.96 -2.38
N ARG A 262 12.89 8.04 -2.90
CA ARG A 262 12.83 8.43 -4.33
C ARG A 262 13.58 7.48 -5.27
N LEU A 263 14.48 6.65 -4.72
CA LEU A 263 15.27 5.65 -5.45
C LEU A 263 14.62 4.26 -5.45
N SER A 264 13.31 4.20 -5.20
CA SER A 264 12.50 2.98 -5.29
C SER A 264 12.56 2.34 -6.68
N ALA A 265 12.05 1.11 -6.80
CA ALA A 265 11.96 0.39 -8.07
C ALA A 265 11.21 1.19 -9.15
N TRP A 266 10.20 1.96 -8.72
CA TRP A 266 9.39 2.84 -9.54
C TRP A 266 9.90 4.29 -9.62
N GLY A 267 10.94 4.65 -8.86
CA GLY A 267 11.51 6.00 -8.83
C GLY A 267 10.60 7.06 -8.19
N PRO A 268 10.90 8.36 -8.38
CA PRO A 268 10.11 9.44 -7.81
C PRO A 268 8.72 9.52 -8.46
N ARG A 269 7.72 10.00 -7.71
CA ARG A 269 6.45 10.43 -8.26
C ARG A 269 6.71 11.65 -9.13
N LEU A 270 6.41 11.57 -10.43
CA LEU A 270 6.56 12.69 -11.35
C LEU A 270 5.42 13.69 -11.19
N TYR A 271 4.20 13.17 -11.10
CA TYR A 271 2.99 13.96 -11.32
C TYR A 271 1.92 13.60 -10.31
N THR A 272 1.17 14.62 -9.92
CA THR A 272 -0.10 14.46 -9.24
C THR A 272 -1.22 14.96 -10.14
N PHE A 273 -2.17 14.08 -10.46
CA PHE A 273 -3.39 14.44 -11.15
C PHE A 273 -4.58 14.31 -10.20
N PHE A 274 -5.05 15.44 -9.67
CA PHE A 274 -6.04 15.49 -8.61
C PHE A 274 -7.38 16.00 -9.15
N MET A 275 -8.43 15.20 -8.98
CA MET A 275 -9.77 15.46 -9.52
C MET A 275 -10.75 15.75 -8.39
N TYR A 276 -11.62 16.73 -8.57
CA TYR A 276 -12.68 17.07 -7.62
C TYR A 276 -13.98 16.35 -8.00
N LEU A 277 -14.57 15.61 -7.06
CA LEU A 277 -15.75 14.77 -7.27
C LEU A 277 -17.02 15.33 -6.61
N SER A 278 -16.90 16.41 -5.84
CA SER A 278 -18.03 17.19 -5.35
C SER A 278 -17.72 18.69 -5.38
N ASP A 279 -18.77 19.49 -5.38
CA ASP A 279 -18.71 20.89 -4.98
C ASP A 279 -18.67 20.95 -3.45
N VAL A 280 -17.97 21.94 -2.90
CA VAL A 280 -17.89 22.17 -1.45
C VAL A 280 -18.42 23.57 -1.17
N GLU A 281 -19.33 23.69 -0.21
CA GLU A 281 -20.03 24.95 0.04
C GLU A 281 -19.11 26.01 0.67
N GLU A 282 -18.21 25.58 1.57
CA GLU A 282 -17.22 26.47 2.18
C GLU A 282 -15.97 25.70 2.62
N GLY A 283 -14.79 26.23 2.30
CA GLY A 283 -13.50 25.61 2.63
C GLY A 283 -13.13 24.47 1.67
N GLY A 284 -12.25 23.58 2.13
CA GLY A 284 -11.83 22.40 1.36
C GLY A 284 -10.90 22.69 0.17
N GLU A 285 -10.39 23.91 0.01
CA GLU A 285 -9.48 24.29 -1.06
C GLU A 285 -8.21 23.44 -1.04
N THR A 286 -7.64 23.18 -2.23
CA THR A 286 -6.24 22.72 -2.33
C THR A 286 -5.35 23.95 -2.38
N ARG A 287 -4.54 24.16 -1.34
CA ARG A 287 -3.70 25.35 -1.20
C ARG A 287 -2.23 24.99 -1.36
N PHE A 288 -1.56 25.57 -2.35
CA PHE A 288 -0.11 25.52 -2.53
C PHE A 288 0.53 26.61 -1.66
N THR A 289 1.02 26.18 -0.51
CA THR A 289 1.40 27.08 0.59
C THR A 289 2.61 27.95 0.28
N LYS A 290 3.47 27.51 -0.66
CA LYS A 290 4.65 28.28 -1.12
C LYS A 290 4.37 29.18 -2.32
N LEU A 291 3.21 29.05 -2.97
CA LEU A 291 2.90 29.74 -4.23
C LEU A 291 1.73 30.73 -4.13
N ASN A 292 1.15 30.87 -2.93
CA ASN A 292 -0.04 31.72 -2.71
C ASN A 292 -1.20 31.41 -3.67
N ILE A 293 -1.36 30.13 -4.02
CA ILE A 293 -2.42 29.63 -4.90
C ILE A 293 -3.35 28.74 -4.08
N SER A 294 -4.65 29.03 -4.17
CA SER A 294 -5.70 28.19 -3.58
C SER A 294 -6.72 27.86 -4.66
N VAL A 295 -7.06 26.59 -4.78
CA VAL A 295 -8.04 26.09 -5.76
C VAL A 295 -9.25 25.53 -5.03
N ALA A 296 -10.40 26.15 -5.23
CA ALA A 296 -11.65 25.69 -4.66
C ALA A 296 -12.14 24.39 -5.34
N PRO A 297 -12.69 23.42 -4.59
CA PRO A 297 -13.27 22.22 -5.16
C PRO A 297 -14.46 22.56 -6.04
N LYS A 298 -14.45 22.06 -7.28
CA LYS A 298 -15.57 22.16 -8.20
C LYS A 298 -15.81 20.82 -8.86
N LYS A 299 -17.01 20.28 -8.74
CA LYS A 299 -17.33 18.94 -9.24
C LYS A 299 -16.94 18.80 -10.72
N GLY A 300 -16.14 17.79 -11.02
CA GLY A 300 -15.66 17.45 -12.36
C GLY A 300 -14.44 18.26 -12.85
N SER A 301 -13.94 19.21 -12.06
CA SER A 301 -12.67 19.88 -12.35
C SER A 301 -11.48 19.05 -11.87
N ALA A 302 -10.29 19.39 -12.36
CA ALA A 302 -9.04 18.76 -11.94
C ALA A 302 -7.91 19.78 -11.84
N ILE A 303 -6.89 19.47 -11.05
CA ILE A 303 -5.62 20.19 -11.01
C ILE A 303 -4.47 19.20 -11.23
N PHE A 304 -3.44 19.66 -11.92
CA PHE A 304 -2.29 18.87 -12.36
C PHE A 304 -1.01 19.66 -12.09
N TRP A 305 -0.07 19.05 -11.38
CA TRP A 305 1.24 19.64 -11.05
C TRP A 305 2.33 18.56 -10.99
N PRO A 306 3.61 18.94 -11.18
CA PRO A 306 4.73 18.03 -11.00
C PRO A 306 5.15 17.96 -9.53
N SER A 307 5.62 16.80 -9.10
CA SER A 307 6.30 16.63 -7.81
C SER A 307 7.83 16.73 -7.94
N VAL A 308 8.34 16.88 -9.17
CA VAL A 308 9.77 16.96 -9.50
C VAL A 308 10.09 18.19 -10.32
N LYS A 309 11.35 18.62 -10.33
CA LYS A 309 11.79 19.73 -11.16
C LYS A 309 11.85 19.35 -12.63
N SER A 310 11.68 20.32 -13.52
CA SER A 310 11.78 20.09 -14.96
C SER A 310 13.23 19.95 -15.45
N ASP A 311 14.16 20.66 -14.82
CA ASP A 311 15.58 20.62 -15.16
C ASP A 311 16.29 19.35 -14.65
N ASP A 312 15.80 18.79 -13.54
CA ASP A 312 16.19 17.49 -13.00
C ASP A 312 14.97 16.74 -12.41
N PRO A 313 14.35 15.83 -13.19
CA PRO A 313 13.20 15.03 -12.73
C PRO A 313 13.48 14.05 -11.58
N TYR A 314 14.70 13.95 -11.06
CA TYR A 314 14.99 13.20 -9.83
C TYR A 314 14.96 14.07 -8.57
N MET A 315 14.90 15.39 -8.74
CA MET A 315 14.88 16.36 -7.65
C MET A 315 13.46 16.80 -7.33
N THR A 316 13.18 16.94 -6.04
CA THR A 316 11.87 17.41 -5.54
C THR A 316 11.61 18.85 -5.98
N GLU A 317 10.37 19.12 -6.37
CA GLU A 317 9.88 20.48 -6.61
C GLU A 317 9.30 21.09 -5.33
N GLU A 318 10.19 21.69 -4.53
CA GLU A 318 9.90 22.24 -3.20
C GLU A 318 8.79 23.32 -3.17
N LEU A 319 8.43 23.92 -4.32
CA LEU A 319 7.35 24.91 -4.36
C LEU A 319 5.95 24.27 -4.41
N THR A 320 5.85 22.96 -4.62
CA THR A 320 4.56 22.24 -4.70
C THR A 320 4.08 21.65 -3.39
N TYR A 321 4.66 22.06 -2.25
CA TYR A 321 4.06 21.81 -0.94
C TYR A 321 2.64 22.38 -0.91
N HIS A 322 1.70 21.54 -0.48
CA HIS A 322 0.30 21.84 -0.52
C HIS A 322 -0.48 21.19 0.61
N GLU A 323 -1.70 21.65 0.80
CA GLU A 323 -2.61 21.12 1.82
C GLU A 323 -4.04 21.08 1.29
N ALA A 324 -4.86 20.25 1.92
CA ALA A 324 -6.31 20.37 1.84
C ALA A 324 -6.77 21.22 3.03
N CYS A 325 -7.21 22.45 2.75
CA CYS A 325 -7.83 23.33 3.72
C CYS A 325 -9.01 22.65 4.41
N THR A 326 -9.31 23.07 5.63
CA THR A 326 -10.45 22.56 6.40
C THR A 326 -11.75 22.74 5.63
N VAL A 327 -12.53 21.68 5.49
CA VAL A 327 -13.92 21.78 5.01
C VAL A 327 -14.73 22.45 6.11
N LYS A 328 -15.32 23.61 5.82
CA LYS A 328 -16.13 24.35 6.79
C LYS A 328 -17.61 24.03 6.67
N ARG A 329 -18.09 23.78 5.44
CA ARG A 329 -19.48 23.38 5.18
C ARG A 329 -19.58 22.48 3.95
N GLY A 330 -20.38 21.42 4.05
CA GLY A 330 -20.55 20.40 3.01
C GLY A 330 -19.55 19.24 3.11
N VAL A 331 -19.45 18.43 2.05
CA VAL A 331 -18.55 17.26 2.01
C VAL A 331 -17.69 17.30 0.75
N LYS A 332 -16.37 17.19 0.92
CA LYS A 332 -15.42 17.13 -0.19
C LYS A 332 -15.16 15.67 -0.57
N TYR A 333 -15.48 15.35 -1.81
CA TYR A 333 -14.99 14.15 -2.49
C TYR A 333 -13.95 14.53 -3.54
N SER A 334 -12.87 13.76 -3.61
CA SER A 334 -11.81 13.95 -4.60
C SER A 334 -11.18 12.61 -4.97
N ALA A 335 -10.42 12.58 -6.06
CA ALA A 335 -9.63 11.43 -6.45
C ALA A 335 -8.21 11.86 -6.81
N ASN A 336 -7.22 11.14 -6.30
CA ASN A 336 -5.83 11.34 -6.60
C ASN A 336 -5.28 10.23 -7.50
N PHE A 337 -4.45 10.60 -8.46
CA PHE A 337 -3.72 9.69 -9.32
C PHE A 337 -2.27 10.13 -9.41
N TRP A 338 -1.41 9.43 -8.67
CA TRP A 338 0.03 9.65 -8.67
C TRP A 338 0.70 8.82 -9.74
N LEU A 339 1.55 9.45 -10.54
CA LEU A 339 2.29 8.79 -11.62
C LEU A 339 3.79 8.85 -11.34
N HIS A 340 4.47 7.72 -11.46
CA HIS A 340 5.90 7.56 -11.18
C HIS A 340 6.75 7.61 -12.44
N MET A 341 8.07 7.71 -12.23
CA MET A 341 9.06 7.70 -13.30
C MET A 341 9.20 6.33 -13.99
N TYR A 342 8.91 5.23 -13.29
CA TYR A 342 9.06 3.85 -13.77
C TYR A 342 7.86 2.98 -13.42
N ASP A 343 7.87 1.72 -13.89
CA ASP A 343 6.76 0.77 -13.72
C ASP A 343 6.46 0.46 -12.25
N PHE A 344 5.35 1.01 -11.77
CA PHE A 344 4.87 0.89 -10.40
C PHE A 344 4.08 -0.41 -10.23
N GLN A 345 3.12 -0.67 -11.11
CA GLN A 345 2.24 -1.84 -11.05
C GLN A 345 3.05 -3.13 -11.23
N GLY A 346 4.02 -3.14 -12.14
CA GLY A 346 4.92 -4.27 -12.32
C GLY A 346 5.80 -4.53 -11.10
N ALA A 347 6.22 -3.49 -10.37
CA ALA A 347 6.96 -3.63 -9.12
C ALA A 347 6.08 -4.12 -7.97
N LEU A 348 4.87 -3.57 -7.82
CA LEU A 348 3.89 -4.02 -6.83
C LEU A 348 3.50 -5.49 -7.06
N ALA A 349 3.35 -5.92 -8.30
CA ALA A 349 3.08 -7.32 -8.66
C ALA A 349 4.23 -8.27 -8.29
N ARG A 350 5.45 -7.76 -8.05
CA ARG A 350 6.59 -8.51 -7.50
C ARG A 350 6.67 -8.44 -5.97
N GLY A 351 5.67 -7.87 -5.30
CA GLY A 351 5.65 -7.73 -3.84
C GLY A 351 6.48 -6.57 -3.31
N CYS A 352 6.84 -5.58 -4.13
CA CYS A 352 7.63 -4.43 -3.69
C CYS A 352 6.77 -3.36 -3.00
N ASP A 353 7.24 -2.89 -1.85
CA ASP A 353 6.59 -1.82 -1.07
C ASP A 353 7.52 -0.59 -0.89
N ASN A 354 7.20 0.32 0.04
CA ASN A 354 8.06 1.46 0.37
C ASN A 354 9.22 1.13 1.35
N SER A 355 9.19 -0.04 1.97
CA SER A 355 10.09 -0.56 3.02
C SER A 355 11.29 -1.31 2.45
N ASP A 356 11.12 -1.97 1.31
CA ASP A 356 12.00 -3.04 0.82
C ASP A 356 13.27 -2.60 0.07
N TYR A 357 13.67 -1.33 0.21
CA TYR A 357 14.74 -0.77 -0.60
C TYR A 357 16.14 -0.92 -0.02
N TYR A 358 16.98 -1.64 -0.76
CA TYR A 358 18.44 -1.59 -0.64
C TYR A 358 19.07 -1.37 -2.02
N GLN A 359 20.00 -0.41 -2.11
CA GLN A 359 20.93 -0.24 -3.22
C GLN A 359 22.33 -0.65 -2.74
N PRO A 360 23.09 -1.46 -3.50
CA PRO A 360 24.49 -1.71 -3.20
C PRO A 360 25.28 -0.38 -3.19
N GLY A 361 25.97 -0.09 -2.09
CA GLY A 361 26.87 1.08 -2.00
C GLY A 361 26.30 2.33 -1.32
N THR A 362 25.06 2.31 -0.82
CA THR A 362 24.53 3.42 0.01
C THR A 362 24.84 3.14 1.49
N PRO A 363 25.56 4.04 2.21
CA PRO A 363 25.80 3.85 3.64
C PRO A 363 24.48 3.86 4.41
N LEU A 364 24.26 2.81 5.21
CA LEU A 364 23.18 2.78 6.19
C LEU A 364 23.39 3.94 7.17
N LYS A 365 22.60 5.02 7.06
CA LYS A 365 22.45 5.95 8.18
C LYS A 365 21.70 5.21 9.30
N ARG A 366 22.45 4.60 10.21
CA ARG A 366 21.89 4.14 11.50
C ARG A 366 21.31 5.38 12.18
N LYS A 367 19.99 5.40 12.44
CA LYS A 367 19.44 6.27 13.48
C LYS A 367 20.12 5.85 14.78
N HIS A 368 21.09 6.64 15.24
CA HIS A 368 21.54 6.56 16.62
C HIS A 368 20.35 6.94 17.50
N HIS A 369 19.79 5.96 18.20
CA HIS A 369 19.15 6.25 19.48
C HIS A 369 20.27 6.65 20.43
N SER A 370 20.46 7.96 20.62
CA SER A 370 21.19 8.46 21.78
C SER A 370 20.38 8.12 23.02
N SER A 371 20.92 7.17 23.77
CA SER A 371 20.68 6.86 25.16
C SER A 371 20.16 8.03 26.00
N PHE A 372 19.11 7.74 26.76
CA PHE A 372 18.76 8.42 28.00
C PHE A 372 20.02 8.63 28.85
N GLY A 373 20.36 9.89 29.11
CA GLY A 373 21.23 10.25 30.21
C GLY A 373 20.42 10.20 31.50
N ALA A 374 20.63 9.16 32.30
CA ALA A 374 20.26 9.18 33.70
C ALA A 374 21.23 10.11 34.45
N THR A 375 20.69 11.21 34.97
CA THR A 375 21.31 12.00 36.03
C THR A 375 21.33 11.21 37.33
N GLN A 376 22.52 11.03 37.90
CA GLN A 376 22.81 11.27 39.32
C GLN A 376 24.14 12.00 39.41
#